data_AF-A0A3D4Q1S3-F1
#
_entry.id   AF-A0A3D4Q1S3-F1
#
_cell.length_a   1.000
_cell.length_b   1.000
_cell.length_c   1.000
_cell.angle_alpha   90.00
_cell.angle_beta   90.00
_cell.angle_gamma   90.00
#
_symmetry.space_group_name_H-M   'P 1'
#
loop_
_entity.id
_entity.type
_entity.pdbx_description
1 polymer ?
#
loop_
_entity_poly.entity_id
_entity_poly.type
_entity_poly.pdbx_seq_one_letter_code
_entity_poly.pdbx_strand_id
1 'polypeptide(L)'
;MMVDWNAVFDNFGIKKVTKTDKTKSAYLPNGKQRLAIEAAGILPADERPAPSFEVTVLFDPVTSIVSSSYYYSERSPDADRNPEPRMGHGIISSWLAQGDKVLIGNIGSQLFAAKLDFAPVSQVMASQEIIKCANREVIFDLAMAATGKPAKRSIERAEFVRNPYIVAAVLLRSDGQCEMPDCTRELFARDDDSPYLEVHHVVPLSEEGDDTFINAAALCPHCHREVHYGKNRYALRDRLRVHIDALEA
;
A
#
# COMPACT_ATOMS: atom_id res chain seq x y z
N MET A 1 5.36 19.76 2.07
CA MET A 1 5.79 19.47 0.69
C MET A 1 4.58 19.03 -0.09
N MET A 2 4.49 19.35 -1.38
CA MET A 2 3.41 18.87 -2.26
C MET A 2 3.90 17.58 -2.93
N VAL A 3 2.99 16.66 -3.24
CA VAL A 3 3.33 15.40 -3.94
C VAL A 3 3.95 15.73 -5.30
N ASP A 4 5.08 15.10 -5.61
CA ASP A 4 5.69 15.14 -6.94
C ASP A 4 5.11 14.00 -7.78
N TRP A 5 4.14 14.35 -8.63
CA TRP A 5 3.47 13.40 -9.52
C TRP A 5 4.38 12.85 -10.63
N ASN A 6 5.51 13.51 -10.93
CA ASN A 6 6.49 12.94 -11.88
C ASN A 6 7.22 11.74 -11.28
N ALA A 7 7.31 11.66 -9.95
CA ALA A 7 7.86 10.50 -9.26
C ALA A 7 6.83 9.37 -9.07
N VAL A 8 5.65 9.50 -9.70
CA VAL A 8 4.52 8.57 -9.52
C VAL A 8 4.04 7.99 -10.85
N PHE A 9 3.81 8.86 -11.84
CA PHE A 9 3.22 8.47 -13.12
C PHE A 9 4.23 8.59 -14.24
N ASP A 10 4.18 7.66 -15.20
CA ASP A 10 4.97 7.74 -16.43
C ASP A 10 4.57 8.98 -17.24
N ASN A 11 3.26 9.22 -17.33
CA ASN A 11 2.67 10.43 -17.89
C ASN A 11 1.49 10.85 -17.04
N PHE A 12 1.29 12.16 -16.86
CA PHE A 12 0.09 12.68 -16.23
C PHE A 12 -0.23 14.10 -16.71
N GLY A 13 -1.51 14.44 -16.62
CA GLY A 13 -1.97 15.80 -16.80
C GLY A 13 -3.02 16.18 -15.76
N ILE A 14 -3.06 17.47 -15.43
CA ILE A 14 -4.03 18.04 -14.50
C ILE A 14 -4.92 19.02 -15.25
N LYS A 15 -6.23 18.88 -15.14
CA LYS A 15 -7.21 19.81 -15.72
C LYS A 15 -8.34 20.07 -14.74
N LYS A 16 -8.78 21.33 -14.68
CA LYS A 16 -10.02 21.72 -13.99
C LYS A 16 -11.24 21.36 -14.84
N VAL A 17 -12.20 20.65 -14.27
CA VAL A 17 -13.47 20.31 -14.94
C VAL A 17 -14.24 21.60 -15.21
N THR A 18 -14.57 21.82 -16.49
CA THR A 18 -15.26 23.03 -16.94
C THR A 18 -16.77 22.85 -16.90
N LYS A 19 -17.51 23.96 -16.97
CA LYS A 19 -18.96 23.94 -17.16
C LYS A 19 -19.34 23.17 -18.44
N THR A 20 -18.59 23.39 -19.52
CA THR A 20 -18.83 22.72 -20.81
C THR A 20 -18.70 21.20 -20.71
N ASP A 21 -17.71 20.69 -19.97
CA ASP A 21 -17.54 19.24 -19.76
C ASP A 21 -18.81 18.63 -19.15
N LYS A 22 -19.38 19.28 -18.12
CA LYS A 22 -20.62 18.84 -17.46
C LYS A 22 -21.85 19.02 -18.33
N THR A 23 -22.03 20.19 -18.96
CA THR A 23 -23.21 20.45 -19.80
C THR A 23 -23.26 19.54 -21.03
N LYS A 24 -22.10 19.10 -21.56
CA LYS A 24 -22.02 18.18 -22.69
C LYS A 24 -21.92 16.71 -22.27
N SER A 25 -21.89 16.41 -20.97
CA SER A 25 -21.64 15.06 -20.43
C SER A 25 -20.43 14.36 -21.09
N ALA A 26 -19.38 15.13 -21.37
CA ALA A 26 -18.20 14.67 -22.09
C ALA A 26 -16.98 15.44 -21.60
N TYR A 27 -16.10 14.75 -20.87
CA TYR A 27 -14.87 15.33 -20.36
C TYR A 27 -13.83 15.42 -21.49
N LEU A 28 -13.28 16.61 -21.71
CA LEU A 28 -12.25 16.84 -22.72
C LEU A 28 -10.85 16.80 -22.08
N PRO A 29 -10.07 15.70 -22.17
CA PRO A 29 -8.77 15.62 -21.54
C PRO A 29 -7.79 16.59 -22.20
N ASN A 30 -6.92 17.22 -21.42
CA ASN A 30 -5.86 18.06 -22.00
C ASN A 30 -4.77 17.19 -22.68
N GLY A 31 -3.84 17.82 -23.42
CA GLY A 31 -2.78 17.09 -24.15
C GLY A 31 -1.98 16.10 -23.29
N LYS A 32 -1.65 16.46 -22.03
CA LYS A 32 -0.91 15.58 -21.13
C LYS A 32 -1.74 14.42 -20.60
N GLN A 33 -3.04 14.63 -20.34
CA GLN A 33 -3.95 13.56 -19.96
C GLN A 33 -4.19 12.59 -21.12
N ARG A 34 -4.30 13.09 -22.36
CA ARG A 34 -4.39 12.26 -23.55
C ARG A 34 -3.16 11.36 -23.71
N LEU A 35 -1.96 11.93 -23.54
CA LEU A 35 -0.72 11.16 -23.55
C LEU A 35 -0.75 10.01 -22.53
N ALA A 36 -1.24 10.24 -21.32
CA ALA A 36 -1.37 9.19 -20.30
C ALA A 36 -2.39 8.11 -20.69
N ILE A 37 -3.56 8.51 -21.21
CA ILE A 37 -4.61 7.58 -21.65
C ILE A 37 -4.09 6.69 -22.79
N GLU A 38 -3.45 7.28 -23.79
CA GLU A 38 -2.89 6.56 -24.94
C GLU A 38 -1.69 5.68 -24.53
N ALA A 39 -0.83 6.14 -23.62
CA ALA A 39 0.27 5.34 -23.08
C ALA A 39 -0.21 4.14 -22.24
N ALA A 40 -1.42 4.23 -21.66
CA ALA A 40 -2.09 3.09 -21.04
C ALA A 40 -2.69 2.10 -22.06
N GLY A 41 -2.48 2.32 -23.37
CA GLY A 41 -3.02 1.47 -24.45
C GLY A 41 -4.47 1.78 -24.81
N ILE A 42 -5.03 2.90 -24.34
CA ILE A 42 -6.43 3.28 -24.58
C ILE A 42 -6.47 4.32 -25.70
N LEU A 43 -6.77 3.86 -26.92
CA LEU A 43 -6.91 4.74 -28.09
C LEU A 43 -8.34 5.26 -28.23
N PRO A 44 -8.53 6.47 -28.79
CA PRO A 44 -9.87 6.99 -29.03
C PRO A 44 -10.57 6.19 -30.12
N ALA A 45 -11.79 5.74 -29.85
CA ALA A 45 -12.61 5.06 -30.84
C ALA A 45 -13.14 6.05 -31.91
N ASP A 46 -13.09 5.62 -33.17
CA ASP A 46 -13.66 6.33 -34.31
C ASP A 46 -15.19 6.14 -34.40
N GLU A 47 -15.68 4.98 -33.94
CA GLU A 47 -17.10 4.63 -33.96
C GLU A 47 -17.75 4.66 -32.58
N ARG A 48 -19.08 4.82 -32.56
CA ARG A 48 -19.89 4.83 -31.33
C ARG A 48 -20.90 3.68 -31.31
N PRO A 49 -21.15 3.06 -30.14
CA PRO A 49 -20.58 3.40 -28.82
C PRO A 49 -19.13 2.95 -28.68
N ALA A 50 -18.31 3.80 -28.05
CA ALA A 50 -16.92 3.48 -27.81
C ALA A 50 -16.78 2.41 -26.71
N PRO A 51 -15.77 1.52 -26.79
CA PRO A 51 -15.52 0.52 -25.75
C PRO A 51 -15.38 1.17 -24.37
N SER A 52 -15.97 0.52 -23.37
CA SER A 52 -15.77 0.90 -21.99
C SER A 52 -14.44 0.37 -21.46
N PHE A 53 -13.79 1.17 -20.63
CA PHE A 53 -12.65 0.76 -19.81
C PHE A 53 -12.84 1.27 -18.38
N GLU A 54 -12.04 0.75 -17.48
CA GLU A 54 -12.04 1.13 -16.07
C GLU A 54 -10.88 2.09 -15.78
N VAL A 55 -11.15 3.09 -14.95
CA VAL A 55 -10.14 4.01 -14.41
C VAL A 55 -10.06 3.79 -12.92
N THR A 56 -8.86 3.50 -12.42
CA THR A 56 -8.63 3.37 -10.97
C THR A 56 -8.64 4.75 -10.33
N VAL A 57 -9.49 4.96 -9.34
CA VAL A 57 -9.64 6.23 -8.65
C VAL A 57 -8.79 6.23 -7.38
N LEU A 58 -7.95 7.26 -7.24
CA LEU A 58 -7.10 7.46 -6.07
C LEU A 58 -7.71 8.49 -5.11
N PHE A 59 -7.53 8.23 -3.81
CA PHE A 59 -7.84 9.13 -2.69
C PHE A 59 -9.32 9.51 -2.51
N ASP A 60 -10.23 8.89 -3.27
CA ASP A 60 -11.67 9.07 -3.08
C ASP A 60 -12.17 8.00 -2.09
N PRO A 61 -12.78 8.40 -0.95
CA PRO A 61 -13.20 7.46 0.08
C PRO A 61 -14.39 6.58 -0.33
N VAL A 62 -15.07 6.92 -1.44
CA VAL A 62 -16.29 6.26 -1.90
C VAL A 62 -16.04 5.50 -3.21
N THR A 63 -15.26 6.08 -4.12
CA THR A 63 -15.07 5.56 -5.47
C THR A 63 -13.66 5.02 -5.65
N SER A 64 -13.51 3.71 -5.87
CA SER A 64 -12.21 3.09 -6.17
C SER A 64 -11.98 2.84 -7.66
N ILE A 65 -13.07 2.70 -8.43
CA ILE A 65 -13.05 2.47 -9.88
C ILE A 65 -14.19 3.27 -10.50
N VAL A 66 -13.94 3.86 -11.67
CA VAL A 66 -14.97 4.48 -12.49
C VAL A 66 -14.88 4.01 -13.93
N SER A 67 -16.02 3.61 -14.51
CA SER A 67 -16.08 3.28 -15.93
C SER A 67 -16.03 4.53 -16.79
N SER A 68 -15.27 4.48 -17.87
CA SER A 68 -15.20 5.51 -18.90
C SER A 68 -15.20 4.91 -20.31
N SER A 69 -15.27 5.77 -21.30
CA SER A 69 -15.10 5.47 -22.73
C SER A 69 -14.33 6.61 -23.37
N TYR A 70 -13.58 6.37 -24.43
CA TYR A 70 -12.70 7.37 -25.06
C TYR A 70 -12.91 7.40 -26.57
N TYR A 71 -13.30 8.55 -27.12
CA TYR A 71 -13.83 8.63 -28.49
C TYR A 71 -13.72 10.01 -29.13
N TYR A 72 -13.76 10.07 -30.46
CA TYR A 72 -13.86 11.34 -31.19
C TYR A 72 -15.28 11.92 -31.20
N SER A 73 -15.39 13.26 -31.16
CA SER A 73 -16.69 13.91 -31.34
C SER A 73 -17.17 13.80 -32.79
N GLU A 74 -18.39 13.30 -33.03
CA GLU A 74 -19.08 13.49 -34.31
C GLU A 74 -19.21 15.00 -34.59
N ARG A 75 -18.74 15.46 -35.76
CA ARG A 75 -18.86 16.86 -36.19
C ARG A 75 -19.59 16.94 -37.54
N SER A 76 -20.23 18.09 -37.77
CA SER A 76 -20.72 18.47 -39.09
C SER A 76 -19.55 18.48 -40.10
N PRO A 77 -19.78 18.15 -41.38
CA PRO A 77 -18.75 18.21 -42.43
C PRO A 77 -18.01 19.55 -42.56
N ASP A 78 -18.57 20.64 -42.03
CA ASP A 78 -18.09 22.01 -42.21
C ASP A 78 -17.05 22.48 -41.18
N ALA A 79 -16.58 21.61 -40.28
CA ALA A 79 -15.66 22.00 -39.20
C ALA A 79 -14.18 21.77 -39.57
N ASP A 80 -13.44 22.87 -39.79
CA ASP A 80 -12.03 22.92 -40.24
C ASP A 80 -10.96 22.52 -39.18
N ARG A 81 -11.28 21.61 -38.24
CA ARG A 81 -10.32 21.12 -37.24
C ARG A 81 -10.57 19.66 -36.88
N ASN A 82 -9.50 18.88 -36.72
CA ASN A 82 -9.59 17.51 -36.21
C ASN A 82 -10.35 17.47 -34.88
N PRO A 83 -11.31 16.54 -34.71
CA PRO A 83 -12.07 16.41 -33.48
C PRO A 83 -11.13 16.03 -32.33
N GLU A 84 -11.27 16.72 -31.20
CA GLU A 84 -10.54 16.35 -30.00
C GLU A 84 -11.25 15.18 -29.30
N PRO A 85 -10.51 14.16 -28.84
CA PRO A 85 -11.10 12.99 -28.22
C PRO A 85 -11.61 13.31 -26.80
N ARG A 86 -12.68 12.63 -26.39
CA ARG A 86 -13.44 12.91 -25.16
C ARG A 86 -13.61 11.64 -24.34
N MET A 87 -13.72 11.82 -23.03
CA MET A 87 -14.07 10.78 -22.08
C MET A 87 -15.55 10.86 -21.68
N GLY A 88 -16.27 9.75 -21.78
CA GLY A 88 -17.70 9.62 -21.43
C GLY A 88 -17.97 8.67 -20.26
N HIS A 89 -19.23 8.25 -20.14
CA HIS A 89 -19.75 7.35 -19.09
C HIS A 89 -19.58 7.90 -17.66
N GLY A 90 -19.38 7.01 -16.69
CA GLY A 90 -19.38 7.29 -15.25
C GLY A 90 -18.37 8.36 -14.85
N ILE A 91 -17.22 8.46 -15.54
CA ILE A 91 -16.20 9.44 -15.17
C ILE A 91 -16.77 10.85 -15.12
N ILE A 92 -17.59 11.24 -16.11
CA ILE A 92 -18.14 12.59 -16.21
C ILE A 92 -19.59 12.66 -15.75
N SER A 93 -20.36 11.59 -15.88
CA SER A 93 -21.78 11.60 -15.50
C SER A 93 -21.97 11.50 -13.98
N SER A 94 -21.21 10.63 -13.31
CA SER A 94 -21.39 10.34 -11.87
C SER A 94 -20.25 10.83 -10.99
N TRP A 95 -18.99 10.73 -11.43
CA TRP A 95 -17.86 11.00 -10.54
C TRP A 95 -17.40 12.46 -10.54
N LEU A 96 -17.10 13.04 -11.70
CA LEU A 96 -16.55 14.40 -11.78
C LEU A 96 -17.62 15.50 -11.58
N ALA A 97 -17.29 16.50 -10.77
CA ALA A 97 -18.08 17.72 -10.58
C ALA A 97 -17.43 18.93 -11.27
N GLN A 98 -18.23 19.94 -11.61
CA GLN A 98 -17.69 21.20 -12.15
C GLN A 98 -16.76 21.83 -11.12
N GLY A 99 -15.54 22.18 -11.54
CA GLY A 99 -14.55 22.83 -10.69
C GLY A 99 -13.49 21.90 -10.11
N ASP A 100 -13.70 20.58 -10.14
CA ASP A 100 -12.72 19.60 -9.68
C ASP A 100 -11.40 19.78 -10.43
N LYS A 101 -10.28 19.79 -9.71
CA LYS A 101 -8.94 19.64 -10.31
C LYS A 101 -8.63 18.16 -10.43
N VAL A 102 -8.62 17.65 -11.64
CA VAL A 102 -8.50 16.22 -11.92
C VAL A 102 -7.14 15.92 -12.49
N LEU A 103 -6.39 15.05 -11.82
CA LEU A 103 -5.23 14.38 -12.37
C LEU A 103 -5.70 13.13 -13.11
N ILE A 104 -5.19 12.91 -14.32
CA ILE A 104 -5.25 11.61 -15.01
C ILE A 104 -3.81 11.26 -15.38
N GLY A 105 -3.36 10.07 -14.99
CA GLY A 105 -2.01 9.60 -15.23
C GLY A 105 -1.97 8.08 -15.39
N ASN A 106 -0.92 7.57 -16.03
CA ASN A 106 -0.72 6.14 -16.23
C ASN A 106 0.56 5.64 -15.55
N ILE A 107 0.55 4.36 -15.19
CA ILE A 107 1.75 3.60 -14.85
C ILE A 107 1.67 2.31 -15.66
N GLY A 108 2.61 2.11 -16.57
CA GLY A 108 2.50 1.09 -17.60
C GLY A 108 1.16 1.19 -18.34
N SER A 109 0.43 0.08 -18.39
CA SER A 109 -0.89 -0.04 -19.02
C SER A 109 -2.06 0.39 -18.15
N GLN A 110 -1.86 0.71 -16.86
CA GLN A 110 -2.95 1.04 -15.95
C GLN A 110 -3.19 2.55 -15.88
N LEU A 111 -4.45 2.95 -16.02
CA LEU A 111 -4.88 4.35 -15.95
C LEU A 111 -5.45 4.70 -14.58
N PHE A 112 -4.99 5.80 -14.01
CA PHE A 112 -5.40 6.32 -12.72
C PHE A 112 -6.00 7.72 -12.86
N ALA A 113 -6.95 8.05 -11.97
CA ALA A 113 -7.46 9.40 -11.83
C ALA A 113 -7.60 9.81 -10.37
N ALA A 114 -7.41 11.10 -10.08
CA ALA A 114 -7.53 11.66 -8.74
C ALA A 114 -8.17 13.05 -8.78
N LYS A 115 -9.07 13.33 -7.83
CA LYS A 115 -9.45 14.70 -7.50
C LYS A 115 -8.42 15.26 -6.53
N LEU A 116 -7.68 16.29 -6.93
CA LEU A 116 -6.53 16.78 -6.17
C LEU A 116 -6.91 17.41 -4.83
N ASP A 117 -8.16 17.80 -4.63
CA ASP A 117 -8.65 18.30 -3.34
C ASP A 117 -8.66 17.20 -2.25
N PHE A 118 -8.61 15.93 -2.64
CA PHE A 118 -8.49 14.77 -1.73
C PHE A 118 -7.08 14.15 -1.75
N ALA A 119 -6.15 14.67 -2.55
CA ALA A 119 -4.82 14.10 -2.65
C ALA A 119 -4.04 14.30 -1.34
N PRO A 120 -3.21 13.32 -0.93
CA PRO A 120 -2.40 13.44 0.27
C PRO A 120 -1.31 14.50 0.08
N VAL A 121 -0.77 15.00 1.19
CA VAL A 121 0.36 15.94 1.18
C VAL A 121 1.72 15.24 1.13
N SER A 122 1.77 13.93 1.39
CA SER A 122 3.02 13.16 1.51
C SER A 122 3.22 12.25 0.31
N GLN A 123 4.42 12.28 -0.28
CA GLN A 123 4.83 11.37 -1.35
C GLN A 123 4.63 9.91 -0.93
N VAL A 124 4.99 9.57 0.31
CA VAL A 124 4.88 8.21 0.85
C VAL A 124 3.43 7.74 0.88
N MET A 125 2.50 8.62 1.27
CA MET A 125 1.07 8.28 1.30
C MET A 125 0.50 8.10 -0.12
N ALA A 126 0.92 8.94 -1.07
CA ALA A 126 0.53 8.79 -2.48
C ALA A 126 0.99 7.44 -3.03
N SER A 127 2.27 7.08 -2.82
CA SER A 127 2.81 5.78 -3.23
C SER A 127 2.11 4.62 -2.54
N GLN A 128 1.83 4.72 -1.24
CA GLN A 128 1.11 3.67 -0.50
C GLN A 128 -0.30 3.42 -1.05
N GLU A 129 -1.03 4.48 -1.43
CA GLU A 129 -2.37 4.30 -1.99
C GLU A 129 -2.31 3.62 -3.35
N ILE A 130 -1.34 4.01 -4.19
CA ILE A 130 -1.12 3.38 -5.48
C ILE A 130 -0.78 1.90 -5.31
N ILE A 131 0.08 1.55 -4.33
CA ILE A 131 0.42 0.15 -4.06
C ILE A 131 -0.81 -0.69 -3.73
N LYS A 132 -1.85 -0.13 -3.09
CA LYS A 132 -3.07 -0.86 -2.75
C LYS A 132 -3.96 -1.18 -3.95
N CYS A 133 -3.94 -0.34 -4.99
CA CYS A 133 -4.87 -0.44 -6.12
C CYS A 133 -4.20 -0.71 -7.47
N ALA A 134 -2.88 -0.62 -7.55
CA ALA A 134 -2.11 -0.98 -8.72
C ALA A 134 -2.11 -2.50 -8.93
N ASN A 135 -2.15 -2.92 -10.19
CA ASN A 135 -2.02 -4.31 -10.55
C ASN A 135 -0.59 -4.82 -10.30
N ARG A 136 -0.43 -6.15 -10.34
CA ARG A 136 0.86 -6.80 -10.07
C ARG A 136 1.98 -6.28 -10.98
N GLU A 137 1.72 -6.12 -12.27
CA GLU A 137 2.72 -5.70 -13.27
C GLU A 137 3.25 -4.31 -12.96
N VAL A 138 2.35 -3.36 -12.67
CA VAL A 138 2.70 -1.99 -12.26
C VAL A 138 3.62 -1.97 -11.03
N ILE A 139 3.34 -2.79 -10.01
CA ILE A 139 4.20 -2.86 -8.81
C ILE A 139 5.61 -3.31 -9.17
N PHE A 140 5.75 -4.30 -10.05
CA PHE A 140 7.07 -4.79 -10.48
C PHE A 140 7.79 -3.77 -11.35
N ASP A 141 7.10 -3.12 -12.28
CA ASP A 141 7.71 -2.11 -13.15
C ASP A 141 8.25 -0.93 -12.35
N LEU A 142 7.48 -0.41 -11.39
CA LEU A 142 7.94 0.65 -10.47
C LEU A 142 9.15 0.21 -9.64
N ALA A 143 9.15 -1.04 -9.16
CA ALA A 143 10.26 -1.57 -8.38
C ALA A 143 11.54 -1.74 -9.23
N MET A 144 11.41 -2.17 -10.50
CA MET A 144 12.54 -2.33 -11.42
C MET A 144 13.09 -0.99 -11.94
N ALA A 145 12.23 0.04 -12.04
CA ALA A 145 12.65 1.39 -12.43
C ALA A 145 13.41 2.14 -11.32
N ALA A 146 13.36 1.66 -10.06
CA ALA A 146 14.05 2.29 -8.95
C ALA A 146 15.58 2.23 -9.13
N THR A 147 16.24 3.39 -9.09
CA THR A 147 17.70 3.51 -9.23
C THR A 147 18.33 4.27 -8.06
N GLY A 148 19.62 4.01 -7.82
CA GLY A 148 20.40 4.71 -6.79
C GLY A 148 20.32 4.07 -5.40
N LYS A 149 20.88 4.78 -4.41
CA LYS A 149 20.90 4.34 -3.01
C LYS A 149 19.71 4.98 -2.27
N PRO A 150 19.02 4.23 -1.39
CA PRO A 150 17.95 4.81 -0.59
C PRO A 150 18.50 5.93 0.30
N ALA A 151 17.70 6.98 0.48
CA ALA A 151 18.02 8.04 1.42
C ALA A 151 18.13 7.47 2.84
N LYS A 152 19.17 7.87 3.57
CA LYS A 152 19.31 7.52 4.98
C LYS A 152 18.38 8.42 5.81
N ARG A 153 17.68 7.81 6.75
CA ARG A 153 16.88 8.51 7.76
C ARG A 153 17.42 8.18 9.14
N SER A 154 17.78 9.21 9.91
CA SER A 154 18.10 9.05 11.33
C SER A 154 16.79 8.98 12.13
N ILE A 155 16.73 8.07 13.10
CA ILE A 155 15.58 7.89 13.99
C ILE A 155 16.14 7.76 15.41
N GLU A 156 15.57 8.52 16.34
CA GLU A 156 15.79 8.35 17.78
C GLU A 156 14.72 7.38 18.32
N ARG A 157 15.12 6.38 19.10
CA ARG A 157 14.22 5.37 19.68
C ARG A 157 14.57 5.14 21.14
N ALA A 158 13.53 5.01 21.95
CA ALA A 158 13.65 4.52 23.32
C ALA A 158 13.58 2.99 23.32
N GLU A 159 14.49 2.35 24.06
CA GLU A 159 14.54 0.90 24.22
C GLU A 159 14.63 0.56 25.71
N PHE A 160 14.06 -0.59 26.09
CA PHE A 160 14.17 -1.10 27.46
C PHE A 160 15.51 -1.84 27.63
N VAL A 161 16.28 -1.46 28.64
CA VAL A 161 17.47 -2.19 29.06
C VAL A 161 17.01 -3.44 29.82
N ARG A 162 17.09 -4.60 29.17
CA ARG A 162 16.69 -5.89 29.75
C ARG A 162 17.76 -6.43 30.69
N ASN A 163 17.34 -7.10 31.76
CA ASN A 163 18.23 -7.76 32.69
C ASN A 163 18.88 -8.99 32.02
N PRO A 164 20.21 -9.02 31.85
CA PRO A 164 20.89 -10.10 31.14
C PRO A 164 20.78 -11.46 31.87
N TYR A 165 20.60 -11.45 33.20
CA TYR A 165 20.44 -12.69 33.97
C TYR A 165 19.11 -13.38 33.70
N ILE A 166 18.04 -12.61 33.45
CA ILE A 166 16.74 -13.17 33.05
C ILE A 166 16.85 -13.81 31.68
N VAL A 167 17.48 -13.11 30.73
CA VAL A 167 17.69 -13.64 29.37
C VAL A 167 18.47 -14.96 29.42
N ALA A 168 19.59 -14.99 30.16
CA ALA A 168 20.39 -16.20 30.31
C ALA A 168 19.63 -17.34 30.99
N ALA A 169 18.93 -17.05 32.09
CA ALA A 169 18.16 -18.05 32.83
C ALA A 169 17.05 -18.69 31.97
N VAL A 170 16.33 -17.87 31.18
CA VAL A 170 15.25 -18.35 30.31
C VAL A 170 15.79 -19.26 29.20
N LEU A 171 16.93 -18.90 28.59
CA LEU A 171 17.58 -19.75 27.58
C LEU A 171 18.12 -21.05 28.16
N LEU A 172 18.59 -21.04 29.41
CA LEU A 172 19.01 -22.27 30.10
C LEU A 172 17.81 -23.15 30.45
N ARG A 173 16.72 -22.57 30.97
CA ARG A 173 15.48 -23.29 31.32
C ARG A 173 14.89 -23.98 30.09
N SER A 174 14.96 -23.34 28.93
CA SER A 174 14.34 -23.85 27.72
C SER A 174 15.07 -25.08 27.14
N ASP A 175 16.28 -25.40 27.62
CA ASP A 175 17.11 -26.51 27.14
C ASP A 175 17.21 -26.57 25.60
N GLY A 176 17.35 -25.40 24.99
CA GLY A 176 17.44 -25.28 23.54
C GLY A 176 16.13 -25.56 22.79
N GLN A 177 14.98 -25.59 23.46
CA GLN A 177 13.66 -25.79 22.87
C GLN A 177 12.80 -24.52 22.97
N CYS A 178 11.78 -24.44 22.11
CA CYS A 178 10.79 -23.36 22.16
C CYS A 178 9.76 -23.66 23.26
N GLU A 179 9.51 -22.70 24.15
CA GLU A 179 8.56 -22.83 25.26
C GLU A 179 7.11 -22.52 24.86
N MET A 180 6.82 -22.25 23.59
CA MET A 180 5.44 -22.22 23.12
C MET A 180 4.86 -23.65 23.12
N PRO A 181 3.73 -23.91 23.81
CA PRO A 181 3.13 -25.24 23.82
C PRO A 181 2.85 -25.78 22.41
N ASP A 182 3.16 -27.07 22.21
CA ASP A 182 2.98 -27.82 20.96
C ASP A 182 3.85 -27.33 19.78
N CYS A 183 4.88 -26.52 20.04
CA CYS A 183 5.80 -26.07 19.00
C CYS A 183 6.70 -27.22 18.52
N THR A 184 6.56 -27.59 17.25
CA THR A 184 7.38 -28.63 16.57
C THR A 184 8.33 -28.03 15.53
N ARG A 185 8.55 -26.70 15.57
CA ARG A 185 9.40 -25.99 14.61
C ARG A 185 10.87 -26.37 14.82
N GLU A 186 11.53 -26.73 13.72
CA GLU A 186 12.98 -26.90 13.70
C GLU A 186 13.69 -25.56 13.96
N LEU A 187 14.69 -25.60 14.85
CA LEU A 187 15.53 -24.46 15.17
C LEU A 187 16.80 -24.53 14.31
N PHE A 188 17.21 -23.40 13.77
CA PHE A 188 18.53 -23.31 13.15
C PHE A 188 19.59 -23.06 14.22
N ALA A 189 20.81 -23.54 13.95
CA ALA A 189 21.96 -23.32 14.82
C ALA A 189 22.55 -21.92 14.59
N ARG A 190 23.07 -21.33 15.66
CA ARG A 190 23.97 -20.17 15.62
C ARG A 190 25.37 -20.62 15.18
N ASP A 191 26.26 -19.65 14.97
CA ASP A 191 27.66 -19.90 14.61
C ASP A 191 28.43 -20.71 15.68
N ASP A 192 27.91 -20.78 16.91
CA ASP A 192 28.44 -21.58 18.02
C ASP A 192 27.71 -22.93 18.21
N ASP A 193 26.97 -23.38 17.19
CA ASP A 193 26.15 -24.59 17.16
C ASP A 193 24.96 -24.62 18.14
N SER A 194 24.74 -23.56 18.93
CA SER A 194 23.58 -23.48 19.83
C SER A 194 22.28 -23.17 19.08
N PRO A 195 21.12 -23.69 19.53
CA PRO A 195 19.84 -23.41 18.87
C PRO A 195 19.44 -21.94 19.01
N TYR A 196 18.97 -21.32 17.91
CA TYR A 196 18.55 -19.92 17.93
C TYR A 196 17.14 -19.75 18.52
N LEU A 197 17.08 -19.11 19.69
CA LEU A 197 15.84 -18.69 20.37
C LEU A 197 15.88 -17.19 20.71
N GLU A 198 14.69 -16.59 20.82
CA GLU A 198 14.45 -15.19 21.18
C GLU A 198 13.69 -15.12 22.50
N VAL A 199 14.21 -14.37 23.48
CA VAL A 199 13.53 -14.18 24.77
C VAL A 199 12.42 -13.14 24.63
N HIS A 200 11.20 -13.56 24.97
CA HIS A 200 9.97 -12.80 24.89
C HIS A 200 9.37 -12.60 26.27
N HIS A 201 8.94 -11.38 26.58
CA HIS A 201 8.12 -11.13 27.76
C HIS A 201 6.65 -11.42 27.46
N VAL A 202 6.03 -12.38 28.16
CA VAL A 202 4.65 -12.86 27.95
C VAL A 202 3.63 -11.71 28.05
N VAL A 203 3.82 -10.85 29.04
CA VAL A 203 3.33 -9.46 29.03
C VAL A 203 4.49 -8.57 28.56
N PRO A 204 4.42 -8.00 27.34
CA PRO A 204 5.48 -7.16 26.80
C PRO A 204 5.78 -5.96 27.71
N LEU A 205 7.05 -5.57 27.79
CA LEU A 205 7.48 -4.38 28.56
C LEU A 205 6.79 -3.08 28.09
N SER A 206 6.47 -2.99 26.78
CA SER A 206 5.70 -1.86 26.22
C SER A 206 4.24 -1.82 26.64
N GLU A 207 3.76 -2.90 27.26
CA GLU A 207 2.41 -3.06 27.82
C GLU A 207 2.47 -3.15 29.36
N GLU A 208 3.47 -2.50 29.98
CA GLU A 208 3.69 -2.47 31.43
C GLU A 208 3.99 -3.84 32.06
N GLY A 209 4.51 -4.80 31.29
CA GLY A 209 4.99 -6.08 31.82
C GLY A 209 6.31 -5.93 32.57
N ASP A 210 6.50 -6.74 33.61
CA ASP A 210 7.73 -6.72 34.41
C ASP A 210 8.87 -7.49 33.72
N ASP A 211 10.10 -6.99 33.88
CA ASP A 211 11.30 -7.74 33.52
C ASP A 211 11.62 -8.78 34.59
N THR A 212 10.91 -9.90 34.56
CA THR A 212 11.02 -11.01 35.52
C THR A 212 11.14 -12.35 34.82
N PHE A 213 11.72 -13.34 35.52
CA PHE A 213 11.90 -14.69 35.01
C PHE A 213 10.57 -15.40 34.67
N ILE A 214 9.53 -15.19 35.50
CA ILE A 214 8.19 -15.77 35.29
C ILE A 214 7.40 -15.09 34.17
N ASN A 215 7.75 -13.84 33.82
CA ASN A 215 7.14 -13.14 32.70
C ASN A 215 7.93 -13.34 31.40
N ALA A 216 8.94 -14.21 31.35
CA ALA A 216 9.80 -14.37 30.20
C ALA A 216 9.81 -15.82 29.69
N ALA A 217 9.88 -15.98 28.37
CA ALA A 217 9.89 -17.27 27.68
C ALA A 217 10.87 -17.29 26.51
N ALA A 218 11.50 -18.43 26.23
CA ALA A 218 12.34 -18.65 25.06
C ALA A 218 11.49 -19.14 23.90
N LEU A 219 11.42 -18.36 22.81
CA LEU A 219 10.59 -18.67 21.65
C LEU A 219 11.41 -18.78 20.37
N CYS A 220 10.99 -19.66 19.46
CA CYS A 220 11.51 -19.65 18.10
C CYS A 220 11.05 -18.37 17.36
N PRO A 221 11.74 -17.92 16.29
CA PRO A 221 11.37 -16.70 15.58
C PRO A 221 9.93 -16.70 15.06
N HIS A 222 9.40 -17.86 14.69
CA HIS A 222 8.01 -17.98 14.25
C HIS A 222 7.02 -17.69 15.38
N CYS A 223 7.12 -18.43 16.49
CA CYS A 223 6.24 -18.26 17.65
C CYS A 223 6.37 -16.86 18.26
N HIS A 224 7.59 -16.31 18.32
CA HIS A 224 7.84 -14.96 18.82
C HIS A 224 7.13 -13.90 17.98
N ARG A 225 7.18 -13.98 16.65
CA ARG A 225 6.47 -13.03 15.79
C ARG A 225 4.95 -13.25 15.82
N GLU A 226 4.49 -14.48 15.97
CA GLU A 226 3.06 -14.80 16.06
C GLU A 226 2.40 -14.22 17.32
N VAL A 227 3.07 -14.23 18.48
CA VAL A 227 2.54 -13.60 19.70
C VAL A 227 2.54 -12.06 19.64
N HIS A 228 3.25 -11.46 18.69
CA HIS A 228 3.18 -10.00 18.44
C HIS A 228 2.14 -9.63 17.37
N TYR A 229 2.12 -10.34 16.24
CA TYR A 229 1.40 -9.92 15.03
C TYR A 229 0.30 -10.89 14.59
N GLY A 230 0.25 -12.09 15.16
CA GLY A 230 -0.70 -13.12 14.81
C GLY A 230 -2.15 -12.73 15.11
N LYS A 231 -3.08 -13.30 14.34
CA LYS A 231 -4.52 -13.13 14.55
C LYS A 231 -4.95 -13.62 15.94
N ASN A 232 -4.33 -14.70 16.42
CA ASN A 232 -4.64 -15.35 17.70
C ASN A 232 -3.68 -14.98 18.83
N ARG A 233 -2.93 -13.89 18.70
CA ARG A 233 -1.82 -13.53 19.60
C ARG A 233 -2.18 -13.51 21.09
N TYR A 234 -3.37 -13.02 21.46
CA TYR A 234 -3.79 -12.96 22.87
C TYR A 234 -4.03 -14.37 23.44
N ALA A 235 -4.70 -15.25 22.69
CA ALA A 235 -4.90 -16.63 23.09
C ALA A 235 -3.56 -17.40 23.19
N LEU A 236 -2.60 -17.11 22.31
CA LEU A 236 -1.25 -17.68 22.39
C LEU A 236 -0.47 -17.16 23.60
N ARG A 237 -0.58 -15.87 23.94
CA ARG A 237 0.03 -15.29 25.15
C ARG A 237 -0.57 -15.91 26.42
N ASP A 238 -1.89 -16.12 26.46
CA ASP A 238 -2.54 -16.80 27.60
C ASP A 238 -2.07 -18.25 27.74
N ARG A 239 -1.96 -19.00 26.63
CA ARG A 239 -1.40 -20.36 26.63
C ARG A 239 0.05 -20.39 27.11
N LEU A 240 0.86 -19.46 26.62
CA LEU A 240 2.26 -19.31 27.02
C LEU A 240 2.36 -18.99 28.51
N ARG A 241 1.56 -18.05 29.02
CA ARG A 241 1.51 -17.73 30.46
C ARG A 241 1.23 -18.97 31.30
N VAL A 242 0.17 -19.71 30.98
CA VAL A 242 -0.18 -20.94 31.70
C VAL A 242 0.95 -21.97 31.69
N HIS A 243 1.67 -22.07 30.56
CA HIS A 243 2.82 -22.96 30.46
C HIS A 243 3.98 -22.51 31.35
N ILE A 244 4.36 -21.23 31.31
CA ILE A 244 5.46 -20.71 32.14
C ILE A 244 5.10 -20.80 33.63
N ASP A 245 3.88 -20.45 34.01
CA ASP A 245 3.41 -20.60 35.40
C ASP A 245 3.52 -22.06 35.88
N ALA A 246 3.30 -23.04 34.99
CA ALA A 246 3.40 -24.46 35.32
C ALA A 246 4.84 -24.99 35.38
N LEU A 247 5.81 -24.36 34.71
CA LEU A 247 7.23 -24.71 34.82
C LEU A 247 7.84 -24.27 36.16
N GLU A 248 7.22 -23.28 36.81
CA GLU A 248 7.72 -22.64 38.04
C GLU A 248 6.87 -22.96 39.29
N ALA A 249 5.87 -23.83 39.16
CA ALA A 249 5.00 -24.31 40.24
C ALA A 249 5.55 -25.57 40.92
#